data_AF-A0A258TB01-F1
#
_entry.id   AF-A0A258TB01-F1
#
_cell.length_a   1.000
_cell.length_b   1.000
_cell.length_c   1.000
_cell.angle_alpha   90.00
_cell.angle_beta   90.00
_cell.angle_gamma   90.00
#
_symmetry.space_group_name_H-M   'P 1'
#
loop_
_entity.id
_entity.type
_entity.pdbx_description
1 polymer ?
#
loop_
_entity_poly.entity_id
_entity_poly.type
_entity_poly.pdbx_seq_one_letter_code
_entity_poly.pdbx_strand_id
1 'polypeptide(L)'
;MAPAVGITWTNKSALALARGTDPISAMQETARNLVLKAREAGWEGPPFNPVKIVELLGAKMSANANIADARLLATSDGATIEFNPQQPRERVRFSIAHELAHMLFPDWREEIRNRNGHDPASDDWQLEMLCNIAASEFVLPIGSLPAAIEIKPIEDLMLERRRYDVSAEAFLIRLAKVAETPISVFFASPISDPDNERRYRIDYAVSSPLAPFLQVQGIVLPAESAARNCVAIGHTDRGVETWYTGDATAIEFVGIPGYPGTRYPRVAGIVRLGSSQFGKSPIRYVHGNILDPLGVEPKVICQIVNDRAIRWGGGVARKFARKYPQAELEYTQKFIHLVPNQRLGRALITKLDEGVSLASIVAQDGFGPSLFPRVRYSALQIGLREVAEYAKRLGAEVHMPKIGTGSARGDWGVVEEIIEDELVRAGLAVTVYDIPPKREQLELFG
;
A
#
# COMPACT_ATOMS: atom_id res chain seq x y z
N MET A 1 -30.45 -2.75 -1.40
CA MET A 1 -29.30 -2.02 -0.82
C MET A 1 -29.73 -0.57 -0.63
N ALA A 2 -29.58 -0.01 0.57
CA ALA A 2 -29.62 1.45 0.70
C ALA A 2 -28.43 2.03 -0.09
N PRO A 3 -28.59 3.14 -0.82
CA PRO A 3 -27.49 3.70 -1.59
C PRO A 3 -26.35 4.09 -0.62
N ALA A 4 -25.13 3.64 -0.92
CA ALA A 4 -23.94 4.10 -0.21
C ALA A 4 -23.83 5.61 -0.42
N VAL A 5 -24.12 6.38 0.63
CA VAL A 5 -23.80 7.81 0.66
C VAL A 5 -22.34 7.87 1.08
N GLY A 6 -21.45 8.10 0.11
CA GLY A 6 -20.03 8.30 0.40
C GLY A 6 -19.83 9.38 1.47
N ILE A 7 -18.66 9.40 2.11
CA ILE A 7 -18.34 10.42 3.11
C ILE A 7 -18.46 11.81 2.47
N THR A 8 -19.30 12.67 3.04
CA THR A 8 -19.30 14.09 2.70
C THR A 8 -18.09 14.74 3.33
N TRP A 9 -17.06 15.01 2.53
CA TRP A 9 -15.85 15.69 2.99
C TRP A 9 -16.08 17.19 3.17
N THR A 10 -15.81 17.66 4.38
CA THR A 10 -16.08 19.04 4.82
C THR A 10 -14.89 19.65 5.54
N ASN A 11 -13.96 18.82 6.04
CA ASN A 11 -12.71 19.26 6.63
C ASN A 11 -11.79 19.93 5.59
N LYS A 12 -11.41 21.19 5.86
CA LYS A 12 -10.61 22.01 4.92
C LYS A 12 -9.24 21.41 4.61
N SER A 13 -8.55 20.85 5.61
CA SER A 13 -7.22 20.24 5.44
C SER A 13 -7.31 18.98 4.58
N ALA A 14 -8.33 18.15 4.79
CA ALA A 14 -8.59 16.97 3.96
C ALA A 14 -8.85 17.34 2.50
N LEU A 15 -9.69 18.35 2.26
CA LEU A 15 -9.98 18.86 0.91
C LEU A 15 -8.74 19.49 0.25
N ALA A 16 -7.93 20.23 1.01
CA ALA A 16 -6.70 20.86 0.54
C ALA A 16 -5.62 19.83 0.17
N LEU A 17 -5.48 18.75 0.94
CA LEU A 17 -4.62 17.62 0.61
C LEU A 17 -5.07 16.95 -0.69
N ALA A 18 -6.38 16.73 -0.85
CA ALA A 18 -6.94 15.97 -1.94
C ALA A 18 -6.96 16.71 -3.29
N ARG A 19 -6.97 18.06 -3.27
CA ARG A 19 -6.95 18.90 -4.49
C ARG A 19 -8.02 18.50 -5.53
N GLY A 20 -9.22 18.18 -5.06
CA GLY A 20 -10.35 17.76 -5.91
C GLY A 20 -10.42 16.27 -6.23
N THR A 21 -9.51 15.45 -5.67
CA THR A 21 -9.62 13.98 -5.67
C THR A 21 -10.23 13.46 -4.36
N ASP A 22 -10.32 12.14 -4.19
CA ASP A 22 -10.73 11.52 -2.94
C ASP A 22 -9.64 11.67 -1.85
N PRO A 23 -9.93 12.27 -0.67
CA PRO A 23 -8.94 12.47 0.39
C PRO A 23 -8.29 11.20 0.94
N ILE A 24 -9.00 10.05 0.98
CA ILE A 24 -8.40 8.77 1.40
C ILE A 24 -7.32 8.36 0.39
N SER A 25 -7.66 8.38 -0.90
CA SER A 25 -6.75 8.05 -1.99
C SER A 25 -5.52 8.98 -2.01
N ALA A 26 -5.73 10.29 -1.85
CA ALA A 26 -4.65 11.28 -1.79
C ALA A 26 -3.71 11.06 -0.59
N MET A 27 -4.27 10.78 0.59
CA MET A 27 -3.47 10.47 1.78
C MET A 27 -2.66 9.19 1.62
N GLN A 28 -3.28 8.12 1.11
CA GLN A 28 -2.60 6.85 0.84
C GLN A 28 -1.45 7.02 -0.16
N GLU A 29 -1.65 7.77 -1.25
CA GLU A 29 -0.60 8.02 -2.24
C GLU A 29 0.54 8.88 -1.66
N THR A 30 0.21 9.89 -0.85
CA THR A 30 1.21 10.76 -0.21
C THR A 30 2.05 9.98 0.80
N ALA A 31 1.41 9.20 1.69
CA ALA A 31 2.10 8.38 2.68
C ALA A 31 2.97 7.31 2.02
N ARG A 32 2.43 6.60 1.00
CA ARG A 32 3.18 5.58 0.26
C ARG A 32 4.42 6.15 -0.42
N ASN A 33 4.30 7.30 -1.09
CA ASN A 33 5.45 7.93 -1.74
C ASN A 33 6.56 8.30 -0.75
N LEU A 34 6.19 8.73 0.46
CA LEU A 34 7.16 9.01 1.52
C LEU A 34 7.83 7.72 2.03
N VAL A 35 7.05 6.66 2.23
CA VAL A 35 7.56 5.32 2.60
C VAL A 35 8.53 4.79 1.55
N LEU A 36 8.18 4.85 0.27
CA LEU A 36 9.04 4.38 -0.81
C LEU A 36 10.36 5.15 -0.86
N LYS A 37 10.34 6.47 -0.68
CA LYS A 37 11.56 7.30 -0.53
C LYS A 37 12.39 6.90 0.68
N ALA A 38 11.77 6.61 1.81
CA ALA A 38 12.48 6.14 3.00
C ALA A 38 13.12 4.77 2.76
N ARG A 39 12.44 3.84 2.09
CA ARG A 39 12.97 2.53 1.69
C ARG A 39 14.18 2.68 0.74
N GLU A 40 14.09 3.61 -0.22
CA GLU A 40 15.21 3.97 -1.09
C GLU A 40 16.40 4.56 -0.31
N ALA A 41 16.15 5.21 0.82
CA ALA A 41 17.18 5.74 1.73
C ALA A 41 17.68 4.71 2.78
N GLY A 42 17.33 3.43 2.64
CA GLY A 42 17.80 2.35 3.53
C GLY A 42 16.98 2.18 4.81
N TRP A 43 15.72 2.62 4.83
CA TRP A 43 14.82 2.35 5.94
C TRP A 43 14.38 0.87 5.95
N GLU A 44 14.64 0.17 7.04
CA GLU A 44 14.43 -1.27 7.19
C GLU A 44 13.60 -1.60 8.44
N GLY A 45 13.12 -2.84 8.48
CA GLY A 45 12.26 -3.41 9.50
C GLY A 45 11.85 -4.84 9.09
N PRO A 46 10.83 -5.44 9.73
CA PRO A 46 10.15 -4.98 10.94
C PRO A 46 11.02 -5.15 12.21
N PRO A 47 10.79 -4.35 13.27
CA PRO A 47 9.83 -3.25 13.34
C PRO A 47 10.34 -2.01 12.60
N PHE A 48 9.47 -1.39 11.78
CA PHE A 48 9.78 -0.15 11.08
C PHE A 48 9.70 1.03 12.05
N ASN A 49 10.81 1.76 12.22
CA ASN A 49 10.88 2.88 13.16
C ASN A 49 10.50 4.20 12.46
N PRO A 50 9.36 4.84 12.80
CA PRO A 50 8.90 6.07 12.14
C PRO A 50 9.84 7.25 12.34
N VAL A 51 10.71 7.23 13.36
CA VAL A 51 11.72 8.28 13.61
C VAL A 51 12.62 8.50 12.39
N LYS A 52 12.91 7.44 11.61
CA LYS A 52 13.74 7.57 10.40
C LYS A 52 13.06 8.41 9.32
N ILE A 53 11.73 8.38 9.23
CA ILE A 53 10.99 9.25 8.31
C ILE A 53 10.96 10.68 8.85
N VAL A 54 10.81 10.87 10.17
CA VAL A 54 10.89 12.19 10.80
C VAL A 54 12.24 12.87 10.51
N GLU A 55 13.34 12.12 10.65
CA GLU A 55 14.70 12.56 10.29
C GLU A 55 14.82 12.88 8.80
N LEU A 56 14.26 12.03 7.92
CA LEU A 56 14.27 12.24 6.47
C LEU A 56 13.56 13.54 6.05
N LEU A 57 12.51 13.94 6.79
CA LEU A 57 11.81 15.20 6.59
C LEU A 57 12.50 16.40 7.25
N GLY A 58 13.62 16.18 7.97
CA GLY A 58 14.35 17.23 8.69
C GLY A 58 13.62 17.75 9.93
N ALA A 59 12.66 17.00 10.46
CA ALA A 59 11.94 17.36 11.67
C ALA A 59 12.67 16.89 12.94
N LYS A 60 12.48 17.62 14.05
CA LYS A 60 13.08 17.32 15.34
C LYS A 60 12.16 16.42 16.17
N MET A 61 12.74 15.63 17.06
CA MET A 61 12.05 14.78 18.02
C MET A 61 12.42 15.22 19.44
N SER A 62 11.45 15.25 20.36
CA SER A 62 11.68 15.54 21.77
C SER A 62 10.81 14.67 22.67
N ALA A 63 11.37 14.17 23.77
CA ALA A 63 10.62 13.41 24.77
C ALA A 63 10.02 14.38 25.80
N ASN A 64 8.72 14.26 26.06
CA ASN A 64 8.00 15.08 27.04
C ASN A 64 7.01 14.20 27.82
N ALA A 65 7.31 13.91 29.08
CA ALA A 65 6.45 13.07 29.92
C ALA A 65 5.14 13.76 30.38
N ASN A 66 4.98 15.06 30.13
CA ASN A 66 3.83 15.85 30.60
C ASN A 66 2.67 15.90 29.59
N ILE A 67 2.79 15.24 28.43
CA ILE A 67 1.72 15.15 27.43
C ILE A 67 1.11 13.75 27.42
N ALA A 68 -0.12 13.61 26.93
CA ALA A 68 -0.80 12.31 26.91
C ALA A 68 -0.06 11.28 26.04
N ASP A 69 0.14 11.60 24.75
CA ASP A 69 0.69 10.66 23.76
C ASP A 69 1.80 11.30 22.92
N ALA A 70 1.44 12.12 21.94
CA ALA A 70 2.37 12.90 21.12
C ALA A 70 1.69 14.19 20.64
N ARG A 71 2.47 15.15 20.17
CA ARG A 71 1.99 16.36 19.50
C ARG A 71 3.01 16.90 18.51
N LEU A 72 2.53 17.35 17.36
CA LEU A 72 3.30 18.13 16.39
C LEU A 72 3.27 19.62 16.77
N LEU A 73 4.46 20.24 16.80
CA LEU A 73 4.67 21.66 17.02
C LEU A 73 5.33 22.28 15.79
N ALA A 74 4.80 23.41 15.32
CA ALA A 74 5.48 24.27 14.37
C ALA A 74 6.35 25.26 15.17
N THR A 75 7.66 25.25 14.95
CA THR A 75 8.61 26.19 15.57
C THR A 75 9.33 27.00 14.50
N SER A 76 10.07 28.04 14.90
CA SER A 76 10.93 28.82 14.00
C SER A 76 11.93 27.95 13.23
N ASP A 77 12.34 26.83 13.82
CA ASP A 77 13.36 25.91 13.30
C ASP A 77 12.76 24.77 12.46
N GLY A 78 11.44 24.73 12.29
CA GLY A 78 10.72 23.68 11.55
C GLY A 78 9.74 22.87 12.40
N ALA A 79 9.48 21.62 12.00
CA ALA A 79 8.60 20.72 12.73
C ALA A 79 9.32 20.09 13.94
N THR A 80 8.64 20.03 15.08
CA THR A 80 9.07 19.23 16.24
C THR A 80 7.94 18.30 16.68
N ILE A 81 8.21 17.00 16.77
CA ILE A 81 7.29 16.03 17.36
C ILE A 81 7.71 15.79 18.80
N GLU A 82 6.83 16.16 19.73
CA GLU A 82 6.96 15.76 21.14
C GLU A 82 6.20 14.45 21.36
N PHE A 83 6.78 13.52 22.12
CA PHE A 83 6.12 12.25 22.48
C PHE A 83 6.30 11.94 23.96
N ASN A 84 5.34 11.26 24.57
CA ASN A 84 5.42 10.78 25.94
C ASN A 84 6.17 9.44 25.99
N PRO A 85 7.39 9.39 26.55
CA PRO A 85 8.18 8.16 26.62
C PRO A 85 7.66 7.15 27.65
N GLN A 86 6.70 7.52 28.50
CA GLN A 86 6.11 6.65 29.52
C GLN A 86 5.00 5.75 28.95
N GLN A 87 4.50 6.05 27.75
CA GLN A 87 3.51 5.20 27.09
C GLN A 87 4.13 3.85 26.68
N PRO A 88 3.33 2.78 26.57
CA PRO A 88 3.80 1.52 26.00
C PRO A 88 4.44 1.73 24.63
N ARG A 89 5.49 0.96 24.32
CA ARG A 89 6.27 1.11 23.08
C ARG A 89 5.41 1.15 21.81
N GLU A 90 4.44 0.25 21.67
CA GLU A 90 3.49 0.21 20.54
C GLU A 90 2.74 1.54 20.40
N ARG A 91 2.28 2.12 21.53
CA ARG A 91 1.57 3.40 21.58
C ARG A 91 2.49 4.54 21.18
N VAL A 92 3.72 4.60 21.72
CA VAL A 92 4.71 5.62 21.36
C VAL A 92 4.99 5.61 19.85
N ARG A 93 5.23 4.43 19.28
CA ARG A 93 5.51 4.28 17.84
C ARG A 93 4.35 4.78 17.00
N PHE A 94 3.12 4.38 17.32
CA PHE A 94 1.94 4.79 16.58
C PHE A 94 1.67 6.30 16.74
N SER A 95 1.81 6.86 17.94
CA SER A 95 1.60 8.29 18.19
C SER A 95 2.62 9.16 17.44
N ILE A 96 3.89 8.74 17.36
CA ILE A 96 4.89 9.42 16.52
C ILE A 96 4.51 9.34 15.04
N ALA A 97 4.10 8.17 14.56
CA ALA A 97 3.66 7.99 13.18
C ALA A 97 2.40 8.83 12.85
N HIS A 98 1.49 8.98 13.81
CA HIS A 98 0.29 9.81 13.69
C HIS A 98 0.65 11.30 13.60
N GLU A 99 1.55 11.80 14.45
CA GLU A 99 2.03 13.18 14.35
C GLU A 99 2.88 13.46 13.10
N LEU A 100 3.57 12.44 12.60
CA LEU A 100 4.23 12.49 11.29
C LEU A 100 3.20 12.58 10.14
N ALA A 101 2.10 11.82 10.20
CA ALA A 101 1.03 11.88 9.19
C ALA A 101 0.41 13.27 9.09
N HIS A 102 0.30 13.94 10.24
CA HIS A 102 -0.09 15.33 10.33
C HIS A 102 0.80 16.28 9.52
N MET A 103 2.07 15.96 9.27
CA MET A 103 2.94 16.81 8.43
C MET A 103 2.64 16.68 6.92
N LEU A 104 1.82 15.70 6.50
CA LEU A 104 1.49 15.49 5.10
C LEU A 104 0.48 16.50 4.55
N PHE A 105 -0.30 17.14 5.41
CA PHE A 105 -1.25 18.16 4.99
C PHE A 105 -0.55 19.48 4.65
N PRO A 106 -0.95 20.19 3.59
CA PRO A 106 -0.26 21.41 3.14
C PRO A 106 -0.28 22.56 4.17
N ASP A 107 -1.29 22.58 5.04
CA ASP A 107 -1.56 23.60 6.05
C ASP A 107 -1.00 23.25 7.45
N TRP A 108 -0.13 22.24 7.57
CA TRP A 108 0.32 21.75 8.88
C TRP A 108 1.02 22.80 9.76
N ARG A 109 1.56 23.86 9.16
CA ARG A 109 2.27 24.95 9.86
C ARG A 109 1.36 26.03 10.43
N GLU A 110 0.10 26.07 10.03
CA GLU A 110 -0.82 27.09 10.50
C GLU A 110 -1.08 26.86 12.00
N GLU A 111 -0.70 27.86 12.80
CA GLU A 111 -0.72 27.84 14.26
C GLU A 111 -2.13 27.51 14.74
N ILE A 112 -2.27 26.51 15.62
CA ILE A 112 -3.56 26.02 16.11
C ILE A 112 -4.36 25.34 14.98
N ARG A 113 -3.92 24.16 14.54
CA ARG A 113 -4.91 23.11 14.22
C ARG A 113 -5.90 23.11 15.38
N ASN A 114 -7.19 23.23 15.09
CA ASN A 114 -8.31 23.40 16.03
C ASN A 114 -8.47 22.29 17.09
N ARG A 115 -7.39 21.67 17.58
CA ARG A 115 -7.32 20.62 18.61
C ARG A 115 -7.97 21.00 19.95
N ASN A 116 -8.32 22.26 20.17
CA ASN A 116 -8.95 22.74 21.41
C ASN A 116 -10.41 23.20 21.26
N GLY A 117 -11.02 23.08 20.07
CA GLY A 117 -12.44 23.32 19.92
C GLY A 117 -13.23 22.09 20.34
N HIS A 118 -13.74 22.06 21.58
CA HIS A 118 -14.74 21.10 22.03
C HIS A 118 -16.10 21.34 21.33
N ASP A 119 -16.12 21.39 20.00
CA ASP A 119 -17.34 21.45 19.22
C ASP A 119 -17.67 20.03 18.72
N PRO A 120 -18.72 19.38 19.24
CA PRO A 120 -19.19 18.07 18.76
C PRO A 120 -19.58 18.07 17.27
N ALA A 121 -19.70 19.25 16.64
CA ALA A 121 -19.91 19.42 15.21
C ALA A 121 -18.61 19.52 14.37
N SER A 122 -17.44 19.36 15.00
CA SER A 122 -16.16 19.44 14.30
C SER A 122 -15.89 18.20 13.45
N ASP A 123 -15.60 18.40 12.15
CA ASP A 123 -15.20 17.35 11.21
C ASP A 123 -13.75 16.85 11.44
N ASP A 124 -13.22 17.00 12.66
CA ASP A 124 -11.87 16.57 13.05
C ASP A 124 -11.71 15.06 12.94
N TRP A 125 -12.78 14.28 13.06
CA TRP A 125 -12.74 12.83 12.84
C TRP A 125 -12.28 12.46 11.42
N GLN A 126 -12.56 13.31 10.41
CA GLN A 126 -12.08 13.12 9.03
C GLN A 126 -10.56 13.23 8.98
N LEU A 127 -9.99 14.15 9.74
CA LEU A 127 -8.54 14.35 9.85
C LEU A 127 -7.89 13.19 10.60
N GLU A 128 -8.44 12.80 11.76
CA GLU A 128 -7.99 11.68 12.57
C GLU A 128 -7.95 10.36 11.78
N MET A 129 -9.00 10.12 10.98
CA MET A 129 -9.08 8.96 10.09
C MET A 129 -7.94 8.96 9.06
N LEU A 130 -7.71 10.08 8.36
CA LEU A 130 -6.63 10.20 7.38
C LEU A 130 -5.25 10.03 8.02
N CYS A 131 -5.04 10.60 9.21
CA CYS A 131 -3.80 10.41 9.97
C CYS A 131 -3.59 8.95 10.37
N ASN A 132 -4.62 8.24 10.81
CA ASN A 132 -4.52 6.82 11.16
C ASN A 132 -4.17 5.95 9.95
N ILE A 133 -4.71 6.26 8.76
CA ILE A 133 -4.38 5.58 7.50
C ILE A 133 -2.89 5.76 7.17
N ALA A 134 -2.38 6.99 7.21
CA ALA A 134 -0.97 7.25 6.93
C ALA A 134 -0.04 6.69 8.02
N ALA A 135 -0.41 6.82 9.30
CA ALA A 135 0.34 6.25 10.42
C ALA A 135 0.49 4.74 10.28
N SER A 136 -0.58 4.05 9.83
CA SER A 136 -0.56 2.61 9.55
C SER A 136 0.46 2.24 8.49
N GLU A 137 0.54 3.01 7.40
CA GLU A 137 1.55 2.83 6.34
C GLU A 137 2.98 3.09 6.86
N PHE A 138 3.17 3.99 7.84
CA PHE A 138 4.50 4.25 8.42
C PHE A 138 4.97 3.20 9.43
N VAL A 139 4.06 2.52 10.14
CA VAL A 139 4.44 1.49 11.12
C VAL A 139 4.51 0.09 10.50
N LEU A 140 3.76 -0.15 9.42
CA LEU A 140 3.73 -1.41 8.69
C LEU A 140 3.64 -1.17 7.15
N PRO A 141 4.73 -0.71 6.52
CA PRO A 141 4.74 -0.25 5.13
C PRO A 141 4.60 -1.37 4.11
N ILE A 142 4.44 -0.98 2.84
CA ILE A 142 4.67 -1.87 1.69
C ILE A 142 5.96 -2.71 1.82
N GLY A 143 5.86 -4.00 1.52
CA GLY A 143 6.94 -5.00 1.61
C GLY A 143 7.23 -5.49 3.01
N SER A 144 6.38 -5.20 4.01
CA SER A 144 6.60 -5.59 5.41
C SER A 144 6.01 -6.93 5.83
N LEU A 145 5.02 -7.43 5.07
CA LEU A 145 4.44 -8.75 5.25
C LEU A 145 4.87 -9.65 4.08
N PRO A 146 5.05 -10.96 4.30
CA PRO A 146 5.32 -11.88 3.20
C PRO A 146 4.13 -11.93 2.24
N ALA A 147 4.42 -12.08 0.95
CA ALA A 147 3.42 -12.48 -0.04
C ALA A 147 2.78 -13.82 0.37
N ALA A 148 1.52 -14.01 -0.01
CA ALA A 148 0.74 -15.20 0.34
C ALA A 148 0.57 -15.45 1.85
N ILE A 149 0.59 -14.41 2.69
CA ILE A 149 0.28 -14.56 4.13
C ILE A 149 -1.09 -15.23 4.30
N GLU A 150 -1.12 -16.26 5.15
CA GLU A 150 -2.34 -17.00 5.44
C GLU A 150 -3.33 -16.10 6.20
N ILE A 151 -4.56 -15.98 5.69
CA ILE A 151 -5.63 -15.24 6.36
C ILE A 151 -6.27 -16.13 7.43
N LYS A 152 -5.57 -16.29 8.56
CA LYS A 152 -6.02 -17.04 9.75
C LYS A 152 -7.29 -16.44 10.36
N PRO A 153 -8.00 -17.14 11.27
CA PRO A 153 -9.05 -16.54 12.08
C PRO A 153 -8.57 -15.27 12.78
N ILE A 154 -9.47 -14.29 12.96
CA ILE A 154 -9.12 -12.98 13.50
C ILE A 154 -8.42 -13.03 14.85
N GLU A 155 -8.73 -14.00 15.71
CA GLU A 155 -8.06 -14.21 17.00
C GLU A 155 -6.56 -14.47 16.83
N ASP A 156 -6.20 -15.35 15.89
CA ASP A 156 -4.81 -15.69 15.60
C ASP A 156 -4.08 -14.53 14.93
N LEU A 157 -4.77 -13.78 14.06
CA LEU A 157 -4.25 -12.54 13.47
C LEU A 157 -3.95 -11.49 14.54
N MET A 158 -4.79 -11.38 15.58
CA MET A 158 -4.57 -10.48 16.72
C MET A 158 -3.40 -10.90 17.61
N LEU A 159 -3.03 -12.17 17.62
CA LEU A 159 -1.79 -12.65 18.23
C LEU A 159 -0.58 -12.35 17.32
N GLU A 160 -0.72 -12.60 16.02
CA GLU A 160 0.34 -12.42 15.04
C GLU A 160 0.79 -10.97 14.90
N ARG A 161 -0.15 -10.00 14.91
CA ARG A 161 0.18 -8.56 14.82
C ARG A 161 1.19 -8.10 15.87
N ARG A 162 1.23 -8.76 17.04
CA ARG A 162 2.15 -8.40 18.13
C ARG A 162 3.61 -8.62 17.74
N ARG A 163 3.90 -9.51 16.78
CA ARG A 163 5.26 -9.73 16.25
C ARG A 163 5.79 -8.52 15.47
N TYR A 164 4.88 -7.71 14.93
CA TYR A 164 5.20 -6.50 14.17
C TYR A 164 5.16 -5.24 15.04
N ASP A 165 4.66 -5.35 16.29
CA ASP A 165 4.56 -4.26 17.26
C ASP A 165 3.73 -3.09 16.69
N VAL A 166 2.53 -3.42 16.19
CA VAL A 166 1.57 -2.49 15.54
C VAL A 166 0.12 -2.76 15.96
N SER A 167 -0.74 -1.76 15.78
CA SER A 167 -2.17 -1.83 16.08
C SER A 167 -2.93 -2.83 15.18
N ALA A 168 -4.13 -3.24 15.61
CA ALA A 168 -5.02 -4.08 14.81
C ALA A 168 -5.38 -3.42 13.46
N GLU A 169 -5.65 -2.11 13.47
CA GLU A 169 -5.96 -1.35 12.25
C GLU A 169 -4.81 -1.39 11.24
N ALA A 170 -3.59 -1.07 11.67
CA ALA A 170 -2.43 -1.10 10.78
C ALA A 170 -2.13 -2.50 10.23
N PHE A 171 -2.22 -3.52 11.08
CA PHE A 171 -2.01 -4.91 10.67
C PHE A 171 -3.05 -5.38 9.65
N LEU A 172 -4.34 -5.12 9.89
CA LEU A 172 -5.41 -5.58 9.01
C LEU A 172 -5.44 -4.82 7.67
N ILE A 173 -5.10 -3.53 7.65
CA ILE A 173 -4.89 -2.78 6.40
C ILE A 173 -3.81 -3.46 5.57
N ARG A 174 -2.66 -3.78 6.20
CA ARG A 174 -1.54 -4.37 5.49
C ARG A 174 -1.83 -5.78 5.01
N LEU A 175 -2.47 -6.59 5.86
CA LEU A 175 -2.95 -7.94 5.55
C LEU A 175 -3.85 -7.92 4.32
N ALA A 176 -4.84 -7.03 4.28
CA ALA A 176 -5.73 -6.89 3.14
C ALA A 176 -4.94 -6.66 1.85
N LYS A 177 -3.95 -5.79 1.86
CA LYS A 177 -3.22 -5.42 0.64
C LYS A 177 -2.27 -6.49 0.10
N VAL A 178 -1.81 -7.45 0.91
CA VAL A 178 -0.91 -8.55 0.46
C VAL A 178 -1.62 -9.91 0.34
N ALA A 179 -2.93 -9.96 0.60
CA ALA A 179 -3.68 -11.20 0.59
C ALA A 179 -3.86 -11.73 -0.84
N GLU A 180 -3.43 -12.97 -1.06
CA GLU A 180 -3.67 -13.73 -2.31
C GLU A 180 -5.06 -14.43 -2.34
N THR A 181 -5.94 -14.05 -1.41
CA THR A 181 -7.34 -14.45 -1.40
C THR A 181 -8.22 -13.22 -1.39
N PRO A 182 -9.40 -13.23 -2.03
CA PRO A 182 -10.27 -12.07 -2.09
C PRO A 182 -10.88 -11.78 -0.71
N ILE A 183 -10.26 -10.85 0.00
CA ILE A 183 -10.77 -10.30 1.25
C ILE A 183 -10.99 -8.79 1.12
N SER A 184 -11.88 -8.28 1.97
CA SER A 184 -12.07 -6.86 2.20
C SER A 184 -12.06 -6.60 3.71
N VAL A 185 -11.35 -5.58 4.15
CA VAL A 185 -11.29 -5.18 5.57
C VAL A 185 -11.93 -3.81 5.68
N PHE A 186 -12.95 -3.67 6.51
CA PHE A 186 -13.58 -2.38 6.78
C PHE A 186 -13.34 -1.94 8.24
N PHE A 187 -13.46 -0.64 8.47
CA PHE A 187 -13.35 -0.02 9.77
C PHE A 187 -14.58 0.83 10.01
N ALA A 188 -15.26 0.61 11.13
CA ALA A 188 -16.55 1.22 11.43
C ALA A 188 -16.55 1.92 12.78
N SER A 189 -17.17 3.10 12.82
CA SER A 189 -17.33 3.92 14.02
C SER A 189 -18.71 3.80 14.64
N PRO A 190 -18.82 3.82 15.98
CA PRO A 190 -20.11 3.83 16.63
C PRO A 190 -20.85 5.13 16.31
N ILE A 191 -22.14 5.01 16.00
CA ILE A 191 -23.06 6.14 15.86
C ILE A 191 -24.19 5.98 16.88
N SER A 192 -24.68 7.11 17.39
CA SER A 192 -25.89 7.12 18.23
C SER A 192 -27.10 7.24 17.30
N ASP A 193 -27.94 6.21 17.24
CA ASP A 193 -29.23 6.25 16.55
C ASP A 193 -30.24 7.05 17.39
N PRO A 194 -31.21 7.81 16.82
CA PRO A 194 -32.35 8.39 17.54
C PRO A 194 -33.02 7.47 18.58
N ASP A 195 -33.01 6.15 18.38
CA ASP A 195 -33.58 5.17 19.32
C ASP A 195 -32.61 4.75 20.46
N ASN A 196 -31.46 5.42 20.58
CA ASN A 196 -30.39 5.15 21.55
C ASN A 196 -29.74 3.75 21.40
N GLU A 197 -29.99 3.06 20.28
CA GLU A 197 -29.31 1.82 19.92
C GLU A 197 -27.92 2.12 19.37
N ARG A 198 -26.91 1.40 19.88
CA ARG A 198 -25.54 1.50 19.35
C ARG A 198 -25.48 0.83 17.98
N ARG A 199 -25.27 1.64 16.94
CA ARG A 199 -24.99 1.15 15.58
C ARG A 199 -23.59 1.52 15.14
N TYR A 200 -23.14 0.93 14.05
CA TYR A 200 -21.82 1.19 13.47
C TYR A 200 -21.98 1.68 12.05
N ARG A 201 -21.20 2.70 11.68
CA ARG A 201 -21.10 3.21 10.31
C ARG A 201 -19.70 2.91 9.78
N ILE A 202 -19.59 2.35 8.58
CA ILE A 202 -18.30 2.14 7.93
C ILE A 202 -17.67 3.49 7.61
N ASP A 203 -16.48 3.71 8.16
CA ASP A 203 -15.63 4.86 7.85
C ASP A 203 -14.95 4.60 6.50
N TYR A 204 -14.18 3.51 6.39
CA TYR A 204 -13.46 3.14 5.17
C TYR A 204 -13.22 1.64 5.08
N ALA A 205 -12.86 1.17 3.89
CA ALA A 205 -12.47 -0.22 3.66
C ALA A 205 -11.24 -0.31 2.75
N VAL A 206 -10.49 -1.39 2.91
CA VAL A 206 -9.32 -1.75 2.12
C VAL A 206 -9.52 -3.17 1.62
N SER A 207 -9.38 -3.38 0.31
CA SER A 207 -9.57 -4.68 -0.32
C SER A 207 -8.26 -5.25 -0.81
N SER A 208 -8.18 -6.58 -0.84
CA SER A 208 -7.11 -7.31 -1.51
C SER A 208 -7.05 -7.04 -3.02
N PRO A 209 -5.90 -7.27 -3.67
CA PRO A 209 -5.77 -7.09 -5.11
C PRO A 209 -6.83 -7.85 -5.91
N LEU A 210 -7.20 -9.04 -5.41
CA LEU A 210 -8.14 -9.98 -6.03
C LEU A 210 -9.61 -9.69 -5.73
N ALA A 211 -9.92 -8.90 -4.71
CA ALA A 211 -11.29 -8.56 -4.35
C ALA A 211 -11.90 -7.54 -5.34
N PRO A 212 -13.25 -7.52 -5.47
CA PRO A 212 -13.94 -6.48 -6.23
C PRO A 212 -13.83 -5.14 -5.49
N PHE A 213 -14.01 -4.06 -6.25
CA PHE A 213 -14.16 -2.74 -5.66
C PHE A 213 -15.61 -2.57 -5.21
N LEU A 214 -15.82 -2.48 -3.90
CA LEU A 214 -17.13 -2.24 -3.30
C LEU A 214 -17.12 -0.89 -2.59
N GLN A 215 -18.06 -0.01 -2.95
CA GLN A 215 -18.28 1.24 -2.22
C GLN A 215 -19.14 0.95 -1.00
N VAL A 216 -18.48 0.85 0.15
CA VAL A 216 -19.12 0.49 1.43
C VAL A 216 -19.04 1.60 2.47
N GLN A 217 -18.32 2.68 2.18
CA GLN A 217 -18.23 3.85 3.03
C GLN A 217 -19.62 4.44 3.30
N GLY A 218 -19.88 4.78 4.56
CA GLY A 218 -21.16 5.34 5.00
C GLY A 218 -22.26 4.31 5.26
N ILE A 219 -22.07 3.04 4.90
CA ILE A 219 -23.05 1.97 5.24
C ILE A 219 -23.17 1.88 6.77
N VAL A 220 -24.41 1.96 7.25
CA VAL A 220 -24.75 1.68 8.64
C VAL A 220 -25.06 0.19 8.78
N LEU A 221 -24.33 -0.48 9.66
CA LEU A 221 -24.50 -1.90 9.95
C LEU A 221 -25.87 -2.13 10.61
N PRO A 222 -26.56 -3.23 10.28
CA PRO A 222 -27.79 -3.63 10.95
C PRO A 222 -27.59 -3.76 12.47
N ALA A 223 -28.65 -3.46 13.24
CA ALA A 223 -28.62 -3.55 14.71
C ALA A 223 -28.28 -4.96 15.24
N GLU A 224 -28.57 -6.00 14.45
CA GLU A 224 -28.29 -7.41 14.77
C GLU A 224 -26.89 -7.89 14.36
N SER A 225 -26.07 -7.04 13.72
CA SER A 225 -24.74 -7.46 13.29
C SER A 225 -23.86 -7.84 14.49
N ALA A 226 -23.05 -8.88 14.31
CA ALA A 226 -22.11 -9.36 15.34
C ALA A 226 -21.07 -8.29 15.74
N ALA A 227 -20.86 -7.26 14.92
CA ALA A 227 -20.06 -6.07 15.26
C ALA A 227 -20.46 -5.47 16.63
N ARG A 228 -21.74 -5.54 17.02
CA ARG A 228 -22.19 -5.02 18.31
C ARG A 228 -21.63 -5.77 19.51
N ASN A 229 -21.15 -7.00 19.34
CA ASN A 229 -20.62 -7.80 20.45
C ASN A 229 -19.18 -7.40 20.82
N CYS A 230 -18.50 -6.64 19.94
CA CYS A 230 -17.19 -6.03 20.18
C CYS A 230 -17.28 -4.83 21.15
N VAL A 231 -17.62 -5.09 22.42
CA VAL A 231 -17.85 -4.03 23.43
C VAL A 231 -16.58 -3.44 24.05
N ALA A 232 -15.43 -4.05 23.82
CA ALA A 232 -14.13 -3.56 24.30
C ALA A 232 -13.03 -3.77 23.24
N ILE A 233 -11.91 -3.06 23.38
CA ILE A 233 -10.74 -3.23 22.51
C ILE A 233 -10.24 -4.67 22.62
N GLY A 234 -10.07 -5.33 21.47
CA GLY A 234 -9.64 -6.73 21.37
C GLY A 234 -10.76 -7.76 21.51
N HIS A 235 -12.01 -7.39 21.80
CA HIS A 235 -13.14 -8.34 21.70
C HIS A 235 -13.32 -8.76 20.26
N THR A 236 -13.33 -10.06 20.01
CA THR A 236 -13.62 -10.64 18.69
C THR A 236 -15.02 -11.23 18.67
N ASP A 237 -15.62 -11.25 17.48
CA ASP A 237 -16.81 -12.05 17.19
C ASP A 237 -16.84 -12.37 15.69
N ARG A 238 -17.79 -13.20 15.24
CA ARG A 238 -17.98 -13.55 13.83
C ARG A 238 -19.44 -13.83 13.53
N GLY A 239 -19.83 -13.54 12.30
CA GLY A 239 -21.18 -13.77 11.81
C GLY A 239 -21.20 -14.09 10.33
N VAL A 240 -22.28 -14.71 9.89
CA VAL A 240 -22.64 -14.77 8.47
C VAL A 240 -23.64 -13.64 8.22
N GLU A 241 -23.21 -12.66 7.44
CA GLU A 241 -23.85 -11.37 7.29
C GLU A 241 -24.20 -11.13 5.82
N THR A 242 -25.36 -10.56 5.53
CA THR A 242 -25.83 -10.32 4.15
C THR A 242 -25.69 -8.87 3.71
N TRP A 243 -25.45 -7.95 4.64
CA TRP A 243 -25.47 -6.50 4.37
C TRP A 243 -24.24 -5.98 3.64
N TYR A 244 -23.14 -6.75 3.58
CA TYR A 244 -21.89 -6.30 2.94
C TYR A 244 -21.88 -6.52 1.43
N THR A 245 -22.18 -7.74 0.98
CA THR A 245 -22.17 -8.13 -0.45
C THR A 245 -23.57 -8.25 -1.04
N GLY A 246 -24.61 -8.35 -0.21
CA GLY A 246 -25.95 -8.80 -0.60
C GLY A 246 -26.18 -10.30 -0.37
N ASP A 247 -25.11 -11.09 -0.31
CA ASP A 247 -25.14 -12.55 -0.10
C ASP A 247 -24.62 -12.92 1.29
N ALA A 248 -24.96 -14.13 1.75
CA ALA A 248 -24.48 -14.67 3.02
C ALA A 248 -22.94 -14.78 3.03
N THR A 249 -22.29 -13.89 3.76
CA THR A 249 -20.82 -13.72 3.75
C THR A 249 -20.26 -13.85 5.15
N ALA A 250 -19.19 -14.62 5.32
CA ALA A 250 -18.50 -14.71 6.61
C ALA A 250 -17.74 -13.41 6.90
N ILE A 251 -18.04 -12.79 8.05
CA ILE A 251 -17.37 -11.60 8.55
C ILE A 251 -16.86 -11.86 9.97
N GLU A 252 -15.58 -11.59 10.19
CA GLU A 252 -14.94 -11.66 11.51
C GLU A 252 -14.63 -10.24 12.00
N PHE A 253 -14.94 -9.95 13.26
CA PHE A 253 -14.91 -8.61 13.84
C PHE A 253 -13.92 -8.54 14.99
N VAL A 254 -13.29 -7.38 15.16
CA VAL A 254 -12.50 -7.06 16.36
C VAL A 254 -12.73 -5.61 16.79
N GLY A 255 -12.91 -5.41 18.09
CA GLY A 255 -12.95 -4.07 18.69
C GLY A 255 -11.58 -3.40 18.63
N ILE A 256 -11.53 -2.17 18.12
CA ILE A 256 -10.30 -1.36 18.00
C ILE A 256 -10.48 -0.02 18.73
N PRO A 257 -9.39 0.72 19.03
CA PRO A 257 -9.49 2.03 19.67
C PRO A 257 -10.44 2.97 18.94
N GLY A 258 -11.32 3.63 19.70
CA GLY A 258 -12.21 4.68 19.17
C GLY A 258 -11.47 5.99 18.91
N TYR A 259 -12.10 6.89 18.17
CA TYR A 259 -11.62 8.27 18.05
C TYR A 259 -11.69 9.00 19.40
N PRO A 260 -10.90 10.07 19.61
CA PRO A 260 -10.98 10.88 20.82
C PRO A 260 -12.43 11.28 21.16
N GLY A 261 -12.82 11.14 22.43
CA GLY A 261 -14.17 11.48 22.90
C GLY A 261 -15.25 10.42 22.67
N THR A 262 -14.96 9.31 21.98
CA THR A 262 -15.94 8.22 21.79
C THR A 262 -16.04 7.31 23.01
N ARG A 263 -17.26 6.93 23.40
CA ARG A 263 -17.53 6.02 24.53
C ARG A 263 -17.29 4.56 24.18
N TYR A 264 -17.62 4.17 22.95
CA TYR A 264 -17.56 2.78 22.49
C TYR A 264 -16.36 2.59 21.55
N PRO A 265 -15.77 1.39 21.50
CA PRO A 265 -14.72 1.09 20.54
C PRO A 265 -15.25 1.18 19.10
N ARG A 266 -14.36 1.50 18.17
CA ARG A 266 -14.54 1.23 16.74
C ARG A 266 -14.45 -0.27 16.50
N VAL A 267 -14.88 -0.74 15.34
CA VAL A 267 -14.80 -2.16 14.95
C VAL A 267 -14.10 -2.28 13.61
N ALA A 268 -13.13 -3.19 13.52
CA ALA A 268 -12.61 -3.67 12.24
C ALA A 268 -13.30 -4.98 11.87
N GLY A 269 -13.67 -5.16 10.60
CA GLY A 269 -14.26 -6.39 10.10
C GLY A 269 -13.49 -6.94 8.90
N ILE A 270 -13.16 -8.23 8.92
CA ILE A 270 -12.59 -8.99 7.80
C ILE A 270 -13.72 -9.72 7.09
N VAL A 271 -13.98 -9.34 5.85
CA VAL A 271 -14.95 -9.96 4.96
C VAL A 271 -14.25 -10.97 4.07
N ARG A 272 -14.62 -12.25 4.21
CA ARG A 272 -14.08 -13.34 3.40
C ARG A 272 -15.02 -13.59 2.21
N LEU A 273 -14.68 -13.06 1.04
CA LEU A 273 -15.57 -13.06 -0.13
C LEU A 273 -15.66 -14.42 -0.87
N GLY A 274 -15.07 -15.49 -0.32
CA GLY A 274 -15.08 -16.82 -0.93
C GLY A 274 -14.25 -16.92 -2.21
N SER A 275 -14.38 -18.02 -2.95
CA SER A 275 -13.61 -18.30 -4.17
C SER A 275 -14.22 -17.73 -5.45
N SER A 276 -15.18 -16.80 -5.36
CA SER A 276 -15.77 -16.17 -6.55
C SER A 276 -14.67 -15.49 -7.36
N GLN A 277 -14.48 -15.93 -8.60
CA GLN A 277 -13.49 -15.36 -9.50
C GLN A 277 -13.95 -13.97 -9.94
N PHE A 278 -13.38 -12.93 -9.32
CA PHE A 278 -13.68 -11.53 -9.64
C PHE A 278 -12.96 -11.04 -10.91
N GLY A 279 -12.66 -11.94 -11.85
CA GLY A 279 -11.89 -11.64 -13.07
C GLY A 279 -10.43 -11.25 -12.81
N LYS A 280 -9.89 -11.58 -11.64
CA LYS A 280 -8.51 -11.29 -11.23
C LYS A 280 -7.84 -12.57 -10.75
N SER A 281 -6.53 -12.68 -11.00
CA SER A 281 -5.72 -13.84 -10.60
C SER A 281 -4.47 -13.36 -9.85
N PRO A 282 -3.97 -14.13 -8.86
CA PRO A 282 -2.71 -13.83 -8.20
C PRO A 282 -1.54 -13.88 -9.21
N ILE A 283 -0.40 -13.32 -8.82
CA ILE A 283 0.81 -13.37 -9.65
C ILE A 283 1.22 -14.84 -9.82
N ARG A 284 1.41 -15.26 -11.09
CA ARG A 284 1.89 -16.60 -11.39
C ARG A 284 3.41 -16.63 -11.38
N TYR A 285 4.00 -17.47 -10.54
CA TYR A 285 5.44 -17.72 -10.54
C TYR A 285 5.80 -18.96 -11.36
N VAL A 286 6.79 -18.84 -12.25
CA VAL A 286 7.27 -19.96 -13.08
C VAL A 286 8.79 -20.00 -13.15
N HIS A 287 9.34 -21.21 -13.21
CA HIS A 287 10.74 -21.40 -13.58
C HIS A 287 10.87 -21.48 -15.10
N GLY A 288 11.57 -20.52 -15.73
CA GLY A 288 11.65 -20.45 -17.19
C GLY A 288 12.47 -19.27 -17.72
N ASN A 289 12.60 -19.20 -19.05
CA ASN A 289 13.32 -18.12 -19.73
C ASN A 289 12.35 -17.04 -20.20
N ILE A 290 12.46 -15.83 -19.65
CA ILE A 290 11.61 -14.69 -20.03
C ILE A 290 11.73 -14.28 -21.51
N LEU A 291 12.81 -14.67 -22.19
CA LEU A 291 12.96 -14.42 -23.64
C LEU A 291 11.99 -15.26 -24.48
N ASP A 292 11.38 -16.30 -23.89
CA ASP A 292 10.47 -17.24 -24.52
C ASP A 292 9.21 -17.38 -23.62
N PRO A 293 8.36 -16.34 -23.51
CA PRO A 293 7.27 -16.29 -22.55
C PRO A 293 6.14 -17.29 -22.89
N LEU A 294 5.67 -17.99 -21.86
CA LEU A 294 4.51 -18.88 -21.86
C LEU A 294 3.21 -18.14 -22.23
N GLY A 295 2.18 -18.91 -22.59
CA GLY A 295 0.84 -18.38 -22.90
C GLY A 295 0.64 -18.09 -24.38
N VAL A 296 -0.49 -17.50 -24.73
CA VAL A 296 -0.84 -17.09 -26.11
C VAL A 296 -0.71 -15.58 -26.25
N GLU A 297 -0.43 -15.11 -27.46
CA GLU A 297 -0.37 -13.69 -27.79
C GLU A 297 -1.77 -13.04 -27.70
N PRO A 298 -1.87 -11.72 -27.43
CA PRO A 298 -0.79 -10.75 -27.28
C PRO A 298 -0.14 -10.72 -25.88
N LYS A 299 1.15 -10.38 -25.82
CA LYS A 299 1.97 -10.35 -24.59
C LYS A 299 2.75 -9.05 -24.46
N VAL A 300 2.89 -8.58 -23.21
CA VAL A 300 3.78 -7.47 -22.85
C VAL A 300 4.84 -7.95 -21.89
N ILE A 301 6.09 -7.96 -22.31
CA ILE A 301 7.23 -8.28 -21.46
C ILE A 301 7.73 -7.00 -20.79
N CYS A 302 7.95 -7.02 -19.47
CA CYS A 302 8.53 -5.88 -18.74
C CYS A 302 9.99 -6.13 -18.38
N GLN A 303 10.79 -5.06 -18.49
CA GLN A 303 12.14 -4.99 -17.94
C GLN A 303 12.38 -3.62 -17.31
N ILE A 304 13.33 -3.54 -16.36
CA ILE A 304 13.80 -2.27 -15.81
C ILE A 304 15.10 -1.85 -16.49
N VAL A 305 15.17 -0.57 -16.85
CA VAL A 305 16.37 0.11 -17.36
C VAL A 305 16.69 1.33 -16.48
N ASN A 306 17.92 1.81 -16.57
CA ASN A 306 18.32 3.04 -15.87
C ASN A 306 18.09 4.30 -16.69
N ASP A 307 18.01 5.44 -16.02
CA ASP A 307 17.81 6.78 -16.57
C ASP A 307 18.93 7.30 -17.49
N ARG A 308 20.03 6.54 -17.62
CA ARG A 308 21.16 6.79 -18.53
C ARG A 308 21.31 5.72 -19.62
N ALA A 309 20.41 4.73 -19.67
CA ALA A 309 20.52 3.59 -20.56
C ALA A 309 20.11 3.94 -22.00
N ILE A 310 21.03 4.53 -22.77
CA ILE A 310 20.83 4.74 -24.22
C ILE A 310 20.68 3.40 -24.95
N ARG A 311 21.37 2.36 -24.49
CA ARG A 311 21.33 0.98 -25.00
C ARG A 311 21.05 -0.02 -23.89
N TRP A 312 20.64 -1.23 -24.23
CA TRP A 312 20.38 -2.31 -23.29
C TRP A 312 21.68 -3.05 -22.93
N GLY A 313 22.47 -2.46 -22.03
CA GLY A 313 23.83 -2.91 -21.73
C GLY A 313 23.97 -4.00 -20.66
N GLY A 314 22.94 -4.31 -19.86
CA GLY A 314 23.06 -5.16 -18.67
C GLY A 314 21.92 -6.16 -18.47
N GLY A 315 22.20 -7.23 -17.72
CA GLY A 315 21.21 -8.21 -17.24
C GLY A 315 20.34 -8.82 -18.35
N VAL A 316 19.03 -8.89 -18.10
CA VAL A 316 18.02 -9.38 -19.05
C VAL A 316 17.94 -8.48 -20.29
N ALA A 317 18.09 -7.15 -20.14
CA ALA A 317 18.04 -6.22 -21.25
C ALA A 317 19.12 -6.51 -22.30
N ARG A 318 20.34 -6.85 -21.87
CA ARG A 318 21.41 -7.25 -22.79
C ARG A 318 21.07 -8.51 -23.59
N LYS A 319 20.30 -9.44 -23.01
CA LYS A 319 19.84 -10.63 -23.72
C LYS A 319 18.79 -10.26 -24.78
N PHE A 320 17.86 -9.36 -24.46
CA PHE A 320 16.91 -8.81 -25.44
C PHE A 320 17.61 -8.07 -26.58
N ALA A 321 18.64 -7.25 -26.32
CA ALA A 321 19.40 -6.57 -27.39
C ALA A 321 20.05 -7.54 -28.36
N ARG A 322 20.61 -8.65 -27.85
CA ARG A 322 21.22 -9.68 -28.70
C ARG A 322 20.19 -10.41 -29.56
N LYS A 323 19.00 -10.71 -29.00
CA LYS A 323 17.93 -11.42 -29.72
C LYS A 323 17.18 -10.49 -30.68
N TYR A 324 17.02 -9.21 -30.33
CA TYR A 324 16.20 -8.22 -31.04
C TYR A 324 16.93 -6.87 -31.25
N PRO A 325 17.94 -6.82 -32.13
CA PRO A 325 18.74 -5.60 -32.34
C PRO A 325 17.92 -4.42 -32.90
N GLN A 326 16.89 -4.69 -33.71
CA GLN A 326 16.00 -3.64 -34.25
C GLN A 326 15.14 -2.99 -33.15
N ALA A 327 14.67 -3.79 -32.18
CA ALA A 327 13.92 -3.28 -31.04
C ALA A 327 14.79 -2.42 -30.12
N GLU A 328 16.09 -2.75 -29.96
CA GLU A 328 17.04 -1.89 -29.24
C GLU A 328 17.24 -0.55 -29.96
N LEU A 329 17.31 -0.55 -31.30
CA LEU A 329 17.43 0.68 -32.09
C LEU A 329 16.20 1.57 -31.91
N GLU A 330 15.00 1.00 -31.98
CA GLU A 330 13.74 1.73 -31.73
C GLU A 330 13.69 2.29 -30.30
N TYR A 331 14.08 1.49 -29.32
CA TYR A 331 14.19 1.94 -27.93
C TYR A 331 15.18 3.11 -27.81
N THR A 332 16.35 2.99 -28.43
CA THR A 332 17.39 4.02 -28.40
C THR A 332 16.85 5.33 -28.97
N GLN A 333 16.18 5.28 -30.12
CA GLN A 333 15.54 6.43 -30.74
C GLN A 333 14.51 7.06 -29.81
N LYS A 334 13.63 6.28 -29.17
CA LYS A 334 12.66 6.81 -28.19
C LYS A 334 13.35 7.44 -26.98
N PHE A 335 14.39 6.79 -26.46
CA PHE A 335 15.07 7.19 -25.22
C PHE A 335 15.83 8.51 -25.37
N ILE A 336 16.52 8.74 -26.49
CA ILE A 336 17.30 9.97 -26.69
C ILE A 336 16.42 11.23 -26.79
N HIS A 337 15.15 11.09 -27.16
CA HIS A 337 14.19 12.20 -27.21
C HIS A 337 13.56 12.51 -25.85
N LEU A 338 13.78 11.69 -24.82
CA LEU A 338 13.32 11.99 -23.47
C LEU A 338 14.22 13.03 -22.80
N VAL A 339 13.60 14.07 -22.23
CA VAL A 339 14.28 15.05 -21.39
C VAL A 339 14.86 14.34 -20.16
N PRO A 340 16.16 14.49 -19.85
CA PRO A 340 16.83 13.70 -18.82
C PRO A 340 16.12 13.63 -17.46
N ASN A 341 15.59 14.75 -16.98
CA ASN A 341 14.89 14.85 -15.69
C ASN A 341 13.44 14.31 -15.72
N GLN A 342 12.94 13.88 -16.88
CA GLN A 342 11.60 13.30 -17.08
C GLN A 342 11.67 11.83 -17.50
N ARG A 343 12.86 11.21 -17.47
CA ARG A 343 13.04 9.82 -17.89
C ARG A 343 12.46 8.84 -16.88
N LEU A 344 12.74 9.03 -15.59
CA LEU A 344 12.25 8.14 -14.54
C LEU A 344 10.71 8.10 -14.56
N GLY A 345 10.15 6.90 -14.54
CA GLY A 345 8.71 6.66 -14.57
C GLY A 345 8.17 6.31 -15.95
N ARG A 346 8.92 6.54 -17.03
CA ARG A 346 8.48 6.25 -18.39
C ARG A 346 8.61 4.76 -18.72
N ALA A 347 7.61 4.20 -19.38
CA ALA A 347 7.67 2.89 -20.03
C ALA A 347 7.84 3.06 -21.55
N LEU A 348 9.04 2.75 -22.05
CA LEU A 348 9.33 2.75 -23.48
C LEU A 348 8.97 1.40 -24.08
N ILE A 349 7.86 1.35 -24.81
CA ILE A 349 7.32 0.12 -25.40
C ILE A 349 7.78 -0.03 -26.84
N THR A 350 8.41 -1.15 -27.18
CA THR A 350 8.83 -1.51 -28.55
C THR A 350 8.25 -2.86 -28.94
N LYS A 351 8.05 -3.12 -30.23
CA LYS A 351 7.59 -4.44 -30.72
C LYS A 351 8.79 -5.37 -30.86
N LEU A 352 8.68 -6.61 -30.39
CA LEU A 352 9.71 -7.64 -30.57
C LEU A 352 9.40 -8.52 -31.77
N ASP A 353 8.25 -9.19 -31.72
CA ASP A 353 7.73 -10.11 -32.74
C ASP A 353 6.22 -9.85 -32.92
N GLU A 354 5.56 -10.62 -33.80
CA GLU A 354 4.10 -10.56 -33.94
C GLU A 354 3.41 -10.87 -32.60
N GLY A 355 2.59 -9.94 -32.11
CA GLY A 355 1.87 -10.09 -30.85
C GLY A 355 2.70 -9.92 -29.56
N VAL A 356 4.01 -9.64 -29.63
CA VAL A 356 4.86 -9.49 -28.44
C VAL A 356 5.51 -8.11 -28.38
N SER A 357 5.28 -7.38 -27.29
CA SER A 357 5.90 -6.08 -27.02
C SER A 357 6.83 -6.15 -25.81
N LEU A 358 7.90 -5.35 -25.81
CA LEU A 358 8.80 -5.16 -24.67
C LEU A 358 8.63 -3.75 -24.11
N ALA A 359 8.19 -3.66 -22.86
CA ALA A 359 8.13 -2.44 -22.08
C ALA A 359 9.44 -2.26 -21.27
N SER A 360 10.25 -1.29 -21.67
CA SER A 360 11.45 -0.88 -20.94
C SER A 360 11.09 0.23 -19.96
N ILE A 361 10.89 -0.12 -18.69
CA ILE A 361 10.52 0.81 -17.63
C ILE A 361 11.78 1.49 -17.08
N VAL A 362 11.84 2.81 -17.19
CA VAL A 362 12.95 3.60 -16.64
C VAL A 362 12.70 3.83 -15.15
N ALA A 363 13.21 2.95 -14.30
CA ALA A 363 12.98 2.97 -12.86
C ALA A 363 14.25 2.73 -12.03
N GLN A 364 15.42 2.93 -12.62
CA GLN A 364 16.70 2.85 -11.93
C GLN A 364 17.49 4.16 -12.10
N ASP A 365 18.00 4.71 -11.00
CA ASP A 365 18.88 5.88 -11.00
C ASP A 365 20.34 5.45 -11.18
N GLY A 366 20.90 5.81 -12.33
CA GLY A 366 22.27 5.52 -12.72
C GLY A 366 22.59 4.03 -12.76
N PHE A 367 23.88 3.71 -12.66
CA PHE A 367 24.40 2.35 -12.66
C PHE A 367 25.70 2.26 -11.84
N GLY A 368 26.15 1.05 -11.54
CA GLY A 368 27.38 0.81 -10.76
C GLY A 368 27.15 0.77 -9.24
N PRO A 369 28.23 0.70 -8.44
CA PRO A 369 28.15 0.59 -6.99
C PRO A 369 27.38 1.76 -6.35
N SER A 370 26.66 1.48 -5.27
CA SER A 370 25.89 2.46 -4.49
C SER A 370 25.70 1.93 -3.08
N LEU A 371 25.67 2.80 -2.07
CA LEU A 371 25.34 2.42 -0.69
C LEU A 371 23.86 1.98 -0.58
N PHE A 372 22.98 2.69 -1.28
CA PHE A 372 21.53 2.48 -1.27
C PHE A 372 21.01 1.86 -2.56
N PRO A 373 19.80 1.27 -2.56
CA PRO A 373 19.13 0.79 -3.77
C PRO A 373 19.07 1.86 -4.87
N ARG A 374 19.33 1.44 -6.10
CA ARG A 374 19.20 2.30 -7.30
C ARG A 374 17.81 2.23 -7.92
N VAL A 375 17.00 1.24 -7.55
CA VAL A 375 15.58 1.24 -7.92
C VAL A 375 14.92 2.51 -7.37
N ARG A 376 14.01 3.08 -8.15
CA ARG A 376 13.14 4.17 -7.76
C ARG A 376 11.72 3.62 -7.79
N TYR A 377 11.18 3.24 -6.64
CA TYR A 377 9.92 2.51 -6.54
C TYR A 377 8.74 3.36 -7.03
N SER A 378 8.72 4.66 -6.73
CA SER A 378 7.69 5.56 -7.29
C SER A 378 7.76 5.64 -8.82
N ALA A 379 8.97 5.62 -9.39
CA ALA A 379 9.14 5.56 -10.84
C ALA A 379 8.68 4.22 -11.42
N LEU A 380 8.98 3.10 -10.74
CA LEU A 380 8.49 1.78 -11.13
C LEU A 380 6.95 1.74 -11.13
N GLN A 381 6.32 2.30 -10.10
CA GLN A 381 4.87 2.40 -9.98
C GLN A 381 4.26 3.16 -11.18
N ILE A 382 4.79 4.34 -11.50
CA ILE A 382 4.33 5.15 -12.64
C ILE A 382 4.50 4.38 -13.96
N GLY A 383 5.64 3.73 -14.16
CA GLY A 383 5.90 2.96 -15.37
C GLY A 383 4.99 1.74 -15.50
N LEU A 384 4.68 1.06 -14.40
CA LEU A 384 3.74 -0.05 -14.40
C LEU A 384 2.29 0.41 -14.69
N ARG A 385 1.90 1.62 -14.28
CA ARG A 385 0.61 2.22 -14.72
C ARG A 385 0.56 2.39 -16.24
N GLU A 386 1.61 2.94 -16.85
CA GLU A 386 1.69 3.07 -18.32
C GLU A 386 1.62 1.69 -19.02
N VAL A 387 2.29 0.68 -18.46
CA VAL A 387 2.19 -0.71 -18.94
C VAL A 387 0.79 -1.27 -18.78
N ALA A 388 0.13 -1.03 -17.64
CA ALA A 388 -1.21 -1.54 -17.37
C ALA A 388 -2.21 -1.03 -18.40
N GLU A 389 -2.17 0.28 -18.70
CA GLU A 389 -3.01 0.90 -19.72
C GLU A 389 -2.75 0.31 -21.11
N TYR A 390 -1.48 0.10 -21.46
CA TYR A 390 -1.11 -0.48 -22.75
C TYR A 390 -1.56 -1.94 -22.88
N ALA A 391 -1.31 -2.76 -21.87
CA ALA A 391 -1.71 -4.17 -21.84
C ALA A 391 -3.23 -4.33 -21.91
N LYS A 392 -3.99 -3.50 -21.18
CA LYS A 392 -5.46 -3.48 -21.24
C LYS A 392 -5.99 -3.19 -22.63
N ARG A 393 -5.42 -2.18 -23.33
CA ARG A 393 -5.85 -1.84 -24.69
C ARG A 393 -5.63 -2.96 -25.70
N LEU A 394 -4.63 -3.81 -25.47
CA LEU A 394 -4.33 -4.95 -26.32
C LEU A 394 -5.04 -6.24 -25.89
N GLY A 395 -5.63 -6.29 -24.69
CA GLY A 395 -6.06 -7.55 -24.08
C GLY A 395 -4.89 -8.50 -23.82
N ALA A 396 -3.71 -7.95 -23.49
CA ALA A 396 -2.48 -8.70 -23.36
C ALA A 396 -2.18 -9.14 -21.92
N GLU A 397 -1.51 -10.28 -21.78
CA GLU A 397 -0.91 -10.71 -20.51
C GLU A 397 0.43 -10.01 -20.27
N VAL A 398 0.79 -9.81 -18.99
CA VAL A 398 2.07 -9.18 -18.61
C VAL A 398 3.04 -10.23 -18.09
N HIS A 399 4.24 -10.25 -18.67
CA HIS A 399 5.32 -11.15 -18.28
C HIS A 399 6.54 -10.37 -17.83
N MET A 400 7.25 -10.84 -16.81
CA MET A 400 8.47 -10.17 -16.35
C MET A 400 9.40 -11.13 -15.62
N PRO A 401 10.72 -10.86 -15.57
CA PRO A 401 11.56 -11.52 -14.57
C PRO A 401 11.30 -10.92 -13.18
N LYS A 402 12.02 -11.35 -12.15
CA LYS A 402 12.12 -10.60 -10.89
C LYS A 402 12.81 -9.24 -11.11
N ILE A 403 12.06 -8.24 -11.61
CA ILE A 403 12.57 -6.90 -11.91
C ILE A 403 13.01 -6.16 -10.64
N GLY A 404 13.97 -5.25 -10.76
CA GLY A 404 14.35 -4.33 -9.67
C GLY A 404 15.27 -4.93 -8.60
N THR A 405 15.44 -6.24 -8.51
CA THR A 405 16.20 -6.91 -7.43
C THR A 405 17.68 -7.16 -7.75
N GLY A 406 18.04 -7.18 -9.03
CA GLY A 406 19.42 -7.40 -9.50
C GLY A 406 20.32 -6.18 -9.31
N SER A 407 20.84 -5.61 -10.40
CA SER A 407 21.75 -4.45 -10.33
C SER A 407 21.14 -3.20 -9.68
N ALA A 408 19.80 -3.12 -9.60
CA ALA A 408 19.09 -2.05 -8.92
C ALA A 408 19.00 -2.24 -7.39
N ARG A 409 19.30 -3.44 -6.87
CA ARG A 409 19.33 -3.81 -5.44
C ARG A 409 18.03 -3.50 -4.67
N GLY A 410 16.89 -3.56 -5.34
CA GLY A 410 15.58 -3.41 -4.73
C GLY A 410 15.14 -4.63 -3.95
N ASP A 411 14.18 -4.42 -3.05
CA ASP A 411 13.48 -5.44 -2.29
C ASP A 411 12.35 -6.02 -3.15
N TRP A 412 12.35 -7.34 -3.35
CA TRP A 412 11.32 -7.99 -4.17
C TRP A 412 9.94 -7.85 -3.56
N GLY A 413 9.77 -7.92 -2.23
CA GLY A 413 8.45 -7.81 -1.60
C GLY A 413 7.81 -6.44 -1.86
N VAL A 414 8.63 -5.38 -1.89
CA VAL A 414 8.17 -4.04 -2.28
C VAL A 414 7.77 -4.00 -3.76
N VAL A 415 8.59 -4.59 -4.64
CA VAL A 415 8.31 -4.62 -6.09
C VAL A 415 7.05 -5.43 -6.41
N GLU A 416 6.91 -6.61 -5.80
CA GLU A 416 5.77 -7.51 -5.92
C GLU A 416 4.47 -6.82 -5.55
N GLU A 417 4.41 -6.15 -4.39
CA GLU A 417 3.21 -5.42 -3.99
C GLU A 417 2.88 -4.23 -4.92
N ILE A 418 3.88 -3.58 -5.54
CA ILE A 418 3.63 -2.55 -6.57
C ILE A 418 3.02 -3.22 -7.82
N ILE A 419 3.50 -4.39 -8.22
CA ILE A 419 2.96 -5.15 -9.35
C ILE A 419 1.51 -5.56 -9.08
N GLU A 420 1.21 -6.05 -7.88
CA GLU A 420 -0.16 -6.39 -7.48
C GLU A 420 -1.10 -5.18 -7.56
N ASP A 421 -0.66 -4.04 -7.03
CA ASP A 421 -1.47 -2.84 -6.97
C ASP A 421 -1.71 -2.21 -8.35
N GLU A 422 -0.73 -2.23 -9.25
CA GLU A 422 -0.83 -1.54 -10.55
C GLU A 422 -1.30 -2.47 -11.68
N LEU A 423 -1.02 -3.78 -11.63
CA LEU A 423 -1.38 -4.74 -12.68
C LEU A 423 -2.52 -5.67 -12.27
N VAL A 424 -2.39 -6.38 -11.14
CA VAL A 424 -3.38 -7.39 -10.71
C VAL A 424 -4.71 -6.74 -10.38
N ARG A 425 -4.71 -5.64 -9.61
CA ARG A 425 -5.95 -4.86 -9.36
C ARG A 425 -6.60 -4.36 -10.63
N ALA A 426 -5.79 -4.11 -11.66
CA ALA A 426 -6.24 -3.68 -12.97
C ALA A 426 -6.92 -4.82 -13.76
N GLY A 427 -6.89 -6.06 -13.27
CA GLY A 427 -7.45 -7.24 -13.94
C GLY A 427 -6.51 -7.89 -14.96
N LEU A 428 -5.22 -7.56 -14.93
CA LEU A 428 -4.24 -8.14 -15.84
C LEU A 428 -3.68 -9.44 -15.26
N ALA A 429 -3.56 -10.46 -16.09
CA ALA A 429 -2.80 -11.67 -15.75
C ALA A 429 -1.31 -11.35 -15.75
N VAL A 430 -0.62 -11.70 -14.67
CA VAL A 430 0.81 -11.42 -14.50
C VAL A 430 1.57 -12.73 -14.27
N THR A 431 2.64 -12.93 -15.02
CA THR A 431 3.57 -14.06 -14.82
C THR A 431 4.99 -13.56 -14.54
N VAL A 432 5.53 -13.95 -13.39
CA VAL A 432 6.93 -13.69 -13.01
C VAL A 432 7.79 -14.93 -13.24
N TYR A 433 8.89 -14.73 -13.98
CA TYR A 433 9.83 -15.78 -14.34
C TYR A 433 11.05 -15.73 -13.44
N ASP A 434 11.37 -16.88 -12.86
CA ASP A 434 12.64 -17.13 -12.19
C ASP A 434 13.45 -18.17 -12.97
N ILE A 435 14.77 -18.14 -12.86
CA ILE A 435 15.61 -19.18 -13.45
C ILE A 435 15.46 -20.43 -12.57
N PRO A 436 15.40 -21.66 -13.13
CA PRO A 436 15.43 -22.87 -12.32
C PRO A 436 16.60 -22.84 -11.33
N PRO A 437 16.37 -23.18 -10.04
CA PRO A 437 17.45 -23.20 -9.06
C PRO A 437 18.56 -24.13 -9.55
N LYS A 438 19.82 -23.72 -9.36
CA LYS A 438 20.95 -24.60 -9.64
C LYS A 438 20.83 -25.80 -8.69
N ARG A 439 21.09 -27.00 -9.22
CA ARG A 439 21.15 -28.20 -8.40
C ARG A 439 22.24 -28.02 -7.35
N GLU A 440 21.87 -28.02 -6.07
CA GLU A 440 22.83 -28.12 -4.99
C GLU A 440 23.45 -29.53 -5.04
N GLN A 441 24.76 -29.61 -5.28
CA GLN A 441 25.52 -30.82 -5.01
C GLN A 441 25.77 -30.86 -3.51
N LEU A 442 24.90 -31.55 -2.78
CA LEU A 442 25.19 -31.93 -1.41
C LEU A 442 26.36 -32.92 -1.46
N GLU A 443 27.46 -32.61 -0.76
CA GLU A 443 28.58 -33.53 -0.66
C GLU A 443 28.10 -34.83 0.01
N LEU A 444 28.36 -35.96 -0.65
CA LEU A 444 27.96 -37.29 -0.16
C LEU A 444 28.74 -37.72 1.09
N PHE A 445 29.87 -37.06 1.38
CA PHE A 445 30.72 -37.32 2.53
C PHE A 445 31.23 -35.99 3.08
N GLY A 446 30.55 -35.49 4.11
CA GLY A 446 31.00 -34.37 4.95
C GLY A 446 31.56 -34.87 6.28
#